data_AF-A0A6P1X176-F1
#
_entry.id   AF-A0A6P1X176-F1
#
_cell.length_a   1.000
_cell.length_b   1.000
_cell.length_c   1.000
_cell.angle_alpha   90.00
_cell.angle_beta   90.00
_cell.angle_gamma   90.00
#
_symmetry.space_group_name_H-M   'P 1'
#
loop_
_entity.id
_entity.type
_entity.pdbx_description
1 polymer ?
#
loop_
_entity_poly.entity_id
_entity_poly.type
_entity_poly.pdbx_seq_one_letter_code
_entity_poly.pdbx_strand_id
1 'polypeptide(L)'
;MAERIRKIKRLEKSEAEIKAESLSQVTDAIAENKDSILKAIDLIRTLDEAKILDALNGAVKQRGVITEKITAELNKDQYTGVIHNMGQMLFLLGDLQTDELRVLLNKVNRGIRVANQASPHARTSVTGLMRVLKDDEVNQSLTYFLNLLKGMSRE
;
A
#
# COMPACT_ATOMS: atom_id res chain seq x y z
N MET A 1 -56.07 44.50 45.81
CA MET A 1 -54.62 44.22 45.85
C MET A 1 -54.47 42.70 45.90
N ALA A 2 -53.79 42.08 44.93
CA ALA A 2 -53.61 40.62 44.90
C ALA A 2 -52.32 40.24 45.63
N GLU A 3 -52.38 39.22 46.49
CA GLU A 3 -51.26 38.76 47.30
C GLU A 3 -50.11 38.19 46.46
N ARG A 4 -48.88 38.47 46.90
CA ARG A 4 -47.64 38.12 46.20
C ARG A 4 -47.40 36.60 46.30
N ILE A 5 -47.33 35.90 45.17
CA ILE A 5 -47.00 34.46 45.11
C ILE A 5 -45.59 34.24 45.68
N ARG A 6 -45.46 33.45 46.76
CA ARG A 6 -44.20 33.26 47.53
C ARG A 6 -43.49 31.93 47.32
N LYS A 7 -43.97 31.02 46.47
CA LYS A 7 -43.27 29.75 46.22
C LYS A 7 -43.37 29.32 44.77
N ILE A 8 -42.27 29.45 44.05
CA ILE A 8 -42.06 28.75 42.78
C ILE A 8 -41.56 27.34 43.14
N LYS A 9 -42.43 26.34 43.04
CA LYS A 9 -42.00 24.93 43.11
C LYS A 9 -41.29 24.59 41.79
N ARG A 10 -39.97 24.37 41.84
CA ARG A 10 -39.26 23.72 40.73
C ARG A 10 -39.74 22.28 40.65
N LEU A 11 -40.30 21.89 39.51
CA LEU A 11 -40.57 20.49 39.19
C LEU A 11 -39.22 19.83 38.91
N GLU A 12 -38.71 19.05 39.86
CA GLU A 12 -37.62 18.12 39.61
C GLU A 12 -38.19 16.93 38.85
N LYS A 13 -37.78 16.78 37.58
CA LYS A 13 -38.18 15.66 36.75
C LYS A 13 -37.68 14.37 37.40
N SER A 14 -38.56 13.40 37.55
CA SER A 14 -38.20 12.06 38.01
C SER A 14 -37.26 11.36 37.00
N GLU A 15 -36.46 10.39 37.44
CA GLU A 15 -35.59 9.62 36.55
C GLU A 15 -36.38 8.95 35.40
N ALA A 16 -37.62 8.55 35.67
CA ALA A 16 -38.52 7.99 34.67
C ALA A 16 -38.90 9.01 33.58
N GLU A 17 -39.17 10.27 33.97
CA GLU A 17 -39.47 11.36 33.03
C GLU A 17 -38.23 11.75 32.22
N ILE A 18 -37.05 11.81 32.85
CA ILE A 18 -35.78 12.09 32.15
C ILE A 18 -35.49 10.98 31.12
N LYS A 19 -35.72 9.72 31.48
CA LYS A 19 -35.52 8.59 30.58
C LYS A 19 -36.50 8.62 29.40
N ALA A 20 -37.77 8.95 29.66
CA ALA A 20 -38.79 9.08 28.62
C ALA A 20 -38.47 10.22 27.64
N GLU A 21 -38.06 11.38 28.16
CA GLU A 21 -37.64 12.53 27.35
C GLU A 21 -36.37 12.23 26.54
N SER A 22 -35.38 11.55 27.13
CA SER A 22 -34.16 11.13 26.42
C SER A 22 -34.47 10.17 25.28
N LEU A 23 -35.40 9.24 25.48
CA LEU A 23 -35.86 8.32 24.44
C LEU A 23 -36.55 9.07 23.29
N SER A 24 -37.39 10.07 23.61
CA SER A 24 -38.02 10.92 22.60
C SER A 24 -36.99 11.68 21.79
N GLN A 25 -36.04 12.35 22.45
CA GLN A 25 -34.99 13.12 21.79
C GLN A 25 -34.11 12.25 20.88
N VAL A 26 -33.75 11.05 21.32
CA VAL A 26 -32.99 10.10 20.49
C VAL A 26 -33.83 9.65 19.29
N THR A 27 -35.13 9.39 19.48
CA THR A 27 -36.03 8.98 18.40
C THR A 27 -36.22 10.09 17.37
N ASP A 28 -36.40 11.33 17.82
CA ASP A 28 -36.54 12.50 16.96
C ASP A 28 -35.26 12.76 16.16
N ALA A 29 -34.09 12.70 16.81
CA ALA A 29 -32.80 12.84 16.14
C ALA A 29 -32.56 11.74 15.08
N ILE A 30 -32.98 10.51 15.35
CA ILE A 30 -32.92 9.41 14.38
C ILE A 30 -33.89 9.66 13.22
N ALA A 31 -35.10 10.15 13.50
CA ALA A 31 -36.10 10.44 12.49
C ALA A 31 -35.66 11.58 11.54
N GLU A 32 -35.09 12.65 12.09
CA GLU A 32 -34.54 13.77 11.31
C GLU A 32 -33.34 13.35 10.44
N ASN A 33 -32.55 12.37 10.89
CA ASN A 33 -31.35 11.90 10.20
C ASN A 33 -31.54 10.55 9.49
N LYS A 34 -32.79 10.15 9.24
CA LYS A 34 -33.15 8.82 8.71
C LYS A 34 -32.28 8.41 7.52
N ASP A 35 -32.15 9.26 6.51
CA ASP A 35 -31.42 8.92 5.29
C ASP A 35 -29.91 8.73 5.54
N SER A 36 -29.31 9.57 6.38
CA SER A 36 -27.90 9.46 6.76
C SER A 36 -27.65 8.18 7.57
N ILE A 37 -28.57 7.81 8.46
CA ILE A 37 -28.49 6.59 9.25
C ILE A 37 -28.63 5.36 8.35
N LEU A 38 -29.59 5.36 7.42
CA LEU A 38 -29.74 4.27 6.45
C LEU A 38 -28.49 4.09 5.59
N LYS A 39 -27.87 5.18 5.12
CA LYS A 39 -26.59 5.13 4.39
C LYS A 39 -25.45 4.58 5.25
N ALA A 40 -25.37 4.97 6.53
CA ALA A 40 -24.37 4.44 7.44
C ALA A 40 -24.57 2.94 7.70
N ILE A 41 -25.82 2.49 7.85
CA ILE A 41 -26.16 1.07 7.99
C ILE A 41 -25.75 0.30 6.72
N ASP A 42 -26.04 0.82 5.53
CA ASP A 42 -25.64 0.17 4.27
C ASP A 42 -24.12 0.13 4.09
N LEU A 43 -23.40 1.17 4.52
CA LEU A 43 -21.94 1.16 4.55
C LEU A 43 -21.43 0.07 5.50
N ILE A 44 -21.96 -0.01 6.74
CA ILE A 44 -21.60 -1.05 7.72
C ILE A 44 -21.87 -2.44 7.12
N ARG A 45 -23.02 -2.63 6.49
CA ARG A 45 -23.38 -3.89 5.81
C ARG A 45 -22.40 -4.24 4.70
N THR A 46 -22.04 -3.28 3.86
CA THR A 46 -21.05 -3.47 2.79
C THR A 46 -19.69 -3.87 3.35
N LEU A 47 -19.25 -3.22 4.43
CA LEU A 47 -18.00 -3.54 5.13
C LEU A 47 -18.04 -4.94 5.77
N ASP A 48 -19.20 -5.35 6.29
CA ASP A 48 -19.40 -6.68 6.88
C ASP A 48 -19.40 -7.79 5.82
N GLU A 49 -20.14 -7.59 4.72
CA GLU A 49 -20.18 -8.49 3.57
C GLU A 49 -18.77 -8.70 2.98
N ALA A 50 -17.97 -7.64 2.92
CA ALA A 50 -16.57 -7.68 2.50
C ALA A 50 -15.60 -8.26 3.54
N LYS A 51 -16.09 -8.74 4.69
CA LYS A 51 -15.29 -9.27 5.82
C LYS A 51 -14.31 -8.28 6.44
N ILE A 52 -14.49 -6.98 6.18
CA ILE A 52 -13.64 -5.91 6.72
C ILE A 52 -13.90 -5.74 8.22
N LEU A 53 -15.17 -5.81 8.67
CA LEU A 53 -15.48 -5.72 10.11
C LEU A 53 -14.89 -6.89 10.90
N ASP A 54 -14.95 -8.10 10.34
CA ASP A 54 -14.32 -9.31 10.91
C ASP A 54 -12.80 -9.14 11.02
N ALA A 55 -12.16 -8.63 9.97
CA ALA A 55 -10.72 -8.35 9.95
C ALA A 55 -10.32 -7.29 10.99
N LEU A 56 -11.07 -6.18 11.09
CA LEU A 56 -10.83 -5.14 12.09
C LEU A 56 -11.02 -5.66 13.51
N ASN A 57 -12.07 -6.45 13.75
CA ASN A 57 -12.32 -7.06 15.05
C ASN A 57 -11.21 -8.07 15.42
N GLY A 58 -10.76 -8.87 14.47
CA GLY A 58 -9.62 -9.77 14.61
C GLY A 58 -8.33 -9.01 14.94
N ALA A 59 -8.05 -7.92 14.23
CA ALA A 59 -6.89 -7.07 14.46
C ALA A 59 -6.90 -6.44 15.86
N VAL A 60 -8.06 -5.96 16.32
CA VAL A 60 -8.22 -5.39 17.67
C VAL A 60 -8.02 -6.48 18.74
N LYS A 61 -8.62 -7.65 18.58
CA LYS A 61 -8.47 -8.78 19.51
C LYS A 61 -7.04 -9.29 19.58
N GLN A 62 -6.33 -9.31 18.46
CA GLN A 62 -4.95 -9.79 18.35
C GLN A 62 -3.90 -8.67 18.36
N ARG A 63 -4.28 -7.45 18.75
CA ARG A 63 -3.41 -6.25 18.66
C ARG A 63 -2.02 -6.46 19.26
N GLY A 64 -1.91 -7.16 20.39
CA GLY A 64 -0.64 -7.42 21.05
C GLY A 64 0.26 -8.36 20.23
N VAL A 65 -0.28 -9.50 19.80
CA VAL A 65 0.45 -10.53 19.05
C VAL A 65 0.86 -10.04 17.66
N ILE A 66 -0.02 -9.29 16.99
CA ILE A 66 0.24 -8.72 15.67
C ILE A 66 1.33 -7.66 15.76
N THR A 67 1.20 -6.72 16.70
CA THR A 67 2.16 -5.62 16.83
C THR A 67 3.54 -6.16 17.20
N GLU A 68 3.63 -7.09 18.14
CA GLU A 68 4.90 -7.68 18.57
C GLU A 68 5.57 -8.45 17.42
N LYS A 69 4.85 -9.36 16.74
CA LYS A 69 5.42 -10.17 15.67
C LYS A 69 5.79 -9.36 14.44
N ILE A 70 4.93 -8.44 14.00
CA ILE A 70 5.20 -7.61 12.82
C ILE A 70 6.37 -6.68 13.10
N THR A 71 6.39 -6.03 14.26
CA THR A 71 7.49 -5.11 14.61
C THR A 71 8.81 -5.87 14.75
N ALA A 72 8.81 -7.03 15.41
CA ALA A 72 10.00 -7.86 15.51
C ALA A 72 10.49 -8.37 14.15
N GLU A 73 9.57 -8.74 13.25
CA GLU A 73 9.91 -9.22 11.91
C GLU A 73 10.45 -8.09 11.03
N LEU A 74 9.79 -6.92 11.01
CA LEU A 74 10.21 -5.77 10.21
C LEU A 74 11.51 -5.13 10.71
N ASN A 75 11.82 -5.28 12.00
CA ASN A 75 13.09 -4.82 12.57
C ASN A 75 14.28 -5.74 12.27
N LYS A 76 14.07 -6.87 11.58
CA LYS A 76 15.20 -7.71 11.15
C LYS A 76 16.02 -6.99 10.08
N ASP A 77 17.35 -7.12 10.18
CA ASP A 77 18.31 -6.50 9.25
C ASP A 77 18.04 -6.81 7.78
N GLN A 78 17.50 -8.00 7.49
CA GLN A 78 17.12 -8.42 6.13
C GLN A 78 16.07 -7.51 5.47
N TYR A 79 15.25 -6.80 6.25
CA TYR A 79 14.21 -5.91 5.73
C TYR A 79 14.53 -4.42 5.91
N THR A 80 15.49 -4.07 6.76
CA THR A 80 15.92 -2.67 7.01
C THR A 80 16.23 -1.94 5.71
N GLY A 81 16.97 -2.57 4.78
CA GLY A 81 17.29 -1.98 3.49
C GLY A 81 16.06 -1.78 2.58
N VAL A 82 15.10 -2.70 2.59
CA VAL A 82 13.87 -2.57 1.79
C VAL A 82 13.00 -1.46 2.36
N ILE A 83 12.80 -1.44 3.67
CA ILE A 83 11.98 -0.43 4.35
C ILE A 83 12.58 0.97 4.16
N HIS A 84 13.90 1.11 4.33
CA HIS A 84 14.61 2.36 4.13
C HIS A 84 14.43 2.91 2.71
N ASN A 85 14.50 2.03 1.71
CA ASN A 85 14.44 2.42 0.30
C ASN A 85 13.03 2.37 -0.30
N MET A 86 12.00 1.93 0.44
CA MET A 86 10.67 1.67 -0.11
C MET A 86 10.03 2.91 -0.74
N GLY A 87 10.14 4.06 -0.08
CA GLY A 87 9.66 5.33 -0.64
C GLY A 87 10.37 5.69 -1.95
N GLN A 88 11.69 5.57 -1.99
CA GLN A 88 12.48 5.84 -3.19
C GLN A 88 12.14 4.86 -4.32
N MET A 89 11.95 3.57 -4.01
CA MET A 89 11.52 2.57 -4.99
C MET A 89 10.15 2.89 -5.58
N LEU A 90 9.19 3.38 -4.77
CA LEU A 90 7.87 3.78 -5.27
C LEU A 90 7.95 4.96 -6.25
N PHE A 91 8.77 5.97 -5.95
CA PHE A 91 8.99 7.10 -6.87
C PHE A 91 9.68 6.66 -8.16
N LEU A 92 10.74 5.85 -8.04
CA LEU A 92 11.44 5.29 -9.20
C LEU A 92 10.49 4.47 -10.08
N LEU A 93 9.61 3.66 -9.51
CA LEU A 93 8.63 2.88 -10.27
C LEU A 93 7.62 3.76 -11.02
N GLY A 94 7.33 4.97 -10.52
CA GLY A 94 6.49 5.96 -11.21
C GLY A 94 7.21 6.66 -12.36
N ASP A 95 8.51 6.91 -12.22
CA ASP A 95 9.33 7.61 -13.22
C ASP A 95 9.90 6.68 -14.30
N LEU A 96 9.93 5.37 -14.06
CA LEU A 96 10.49 4.38 -14.97
C LEU A 96 9.52 4.06 -16.12
N GLN A 97 10.04 4.07 -17.36
CA GLN A 97 9.35 3.50 -18.51
C GLN A 97 9.33 1.97 -18.39
N THR A 98 8.22 1.44 -17.88
CA THR A 98 8.08 0.02 -17.53
C THR A 98 8.24 -0.93 -18.73
N ASP A 99 7.86 -0.50 -19.94
CA ASP A 99 8.00 -1.30 -21.16
C ASP A 99 9.46 -1.41 -21.61
N GLU A 100 10.20 -0.30 -21.62
CA GLU A 100 11.62 -0.29 -21.97
C GLU A 100 12.44 -1.11 -20.96
N LEU A 101 12.14 -0.94 -19.67
CA LEU A 101 12.76 -1.70 -18.58
C LEU A 101 12.49 -3.20 -18.74
N ARG A 102 11.26 -3.60 -19.06
CA ARG A 102 10.90 -5.01 -19.31
C ARG A 102 11.69 -5.58 -20.48
N VAL A 103 11.85 -4.84 -21.57
CA VAL A 103 12.65 -5.27 -22.73
C VAL A 103 14.12 -5.45 -22.34
N LEU A 104 14.68 -4.50 -21.59
CA LEU A 104 16.07 -4.56 -21.11
C LEU A 104 16.29 -5.77 -20.20
N LEU A 105 15.43 -5.96 -19.18
CA LEU A 105 15.51 -7.09 -18.26
C LEU A 105 15.39 -8.44 -18.99
N ASN A 106 14.52 -8.53 -19.99
CA ASN A 106 14.41 -9.73 -20.82
C ASN A 106 15.68 -10.01 -21.64
N LYS A 107 16.33 -8.97 -22.18
CA LYS A 107 17.63 -9.11 -22.87
C LYS A 107 18.72 -9.58 -21.89
N VAL A 108 18.81 -8.99 -20.70
CA VAL A 108 19.76 -9.39 -19.65
C VAL A 108 19.54 -10.84 -19.23
N ASN A 109 18.30 -11.24 -18.95
CA ASN A 109 17.96 -12.62 -18.58
C ASN A 109 18.29 -13.64 -19.68
N ARG A 110 18.16 -13.27 -20.96
CA ARG A 110 18.64 -14.11 -22.07
C ARG A 110 20.16 -14.21 -22.07
N GLY A 111 20.88 -13.10 -21.89
CA GLY A 111 22.34 -13.08 -21.79
C GLY A 111 22.88 -13.96 -20.65
N ILE A 112 22.28 -13.88 -19.45
CA ILE A 112 22.64 -14.72 -18.31
C ILE A 112 22.45 -16.21 -18.64
N ARG A 113 21.34 -16.57 -19.30
CA ARG A 113 21.10 -17.97 -19.71
C ARG A 113 22.15 -18.47 -20.69
N VAL A 114 22.50 -17.67 -21.69
CA VAL A 114 23.56 -18.01 -22.66
C VAL A 114 24.92 -18.14 -21.97
N ALA A 115 25.24 -17.23 -21.05
CA ALA A 115 26.48 -17.27 -20.28
C ALA A 115 26.58 -18.54 -19.41
N ASN A 116 25.47 -18.94 -18.78
CA ASN A 116 25.42 -20.17 -17.97
C ASN A 116 25.50 -21.46 -18.81
N GLN A 117 25.19 -21.40 -20.10
CA GLN A 117 25.34 -22.52 -21.05
C GLN A 117 26.76 -22.63 -21.62
N ALA A 118 27.58 -21.58 -21.48
CA ALA A 118 28.96 -21.60 -21.93
C ALA A 118 29.78 -22.58 -21.08
N SER A 119 30.77 -23.23 -21.70
CA SER A 119 31.67 -24.13 -20.96
C SER A 119 32.40 -23.34 -19.87
N PRO A 120 32.40 -23.80 -18.60
CA PRO A 120 33.03 -23.09 -17.48
C PRO A 120 34.54 -22.86 -17.66
N HIS A 121 35.17 -23.53 -18.62
CA HIS A 121 36.61 -23.47 -18.85
C HIS A 121 36.96 -22.90 -20.23
N ALA A 122 35.96 -22.57 -21.06
CA ALA A 122 36.19 -21.91 -22.34
C ALA A 122 36.72 -20.49 -22.09
N ARG A 123 37.87 -20.18 -22.68
CA ARG A 123 38.45 -18.84 -22.67
C ARG A 123 38.45 -18.27 -24.07
N THR A 124 38.08 -17.00 -24.19
CA THR A 124 38.19 -16.26 -25.43
C THR A 124 39.66 -15.88 -25.65
N SER A 125 40.28 -16.40 -26.71
CA SER A 125 41.62 -15.98 -27.14
C SER A 125 41.56 -14.61 -27.84
N VAL A 126 42.71 -13.94 -28.00
CA VAL A 126 42.79 -12.65 -28.72
C VAL A 126 42.26 -12.75 -30.16
N THR A 127 42.57 -13.84 -30.84
CA THR A 127 42.05 -14.13 -32.19
C THR A 127 40.55 -14.48 -32.18
N GLY A 128 40.09 -15.18 -31.15
CA GLY A 128 38.67 -15.44 -30.91
C GLY A 128 37.88 -14.17 -30.67
N LEU A 129 38.42 -13.21 -29.93
CA LEU A 129 37.80 -11.91 -29.67
C LEU A 129 37.62 -11.12 -30.97
N MET A 130 38.64 -11.06 -31.83
CA MET A 130 38.54 -10.41 -33.14
C MET A 130 37.46 -11.04 -34.03
N ARG A 131 37.25 -12.35 -33.93
CA ARG A 131 36.17 -13.04 -34.66
C ARG A 131 34.80 -12.71 -34.07
N VAL A 132 34.69 -12.70 -32.73
CA VAL A 132 33.49 -12.33 -31.98
C VAL A 132 33.08 -10.88 -32.26
N LEU A 133 34.02 -9.95 -32.40
CA LEU A 133 33.69 -8.55 -32.75
C LEU A 133 33.19 -8.37 -34.19
N LYS A 134 33.49 -9.32 -35.08
CA LYS A 134 32.98 -9.35 -36.45
C LYS A 134 31.65 -10.10 -36.59
N ASP A 135 31.20 -10.76 -35.54
CA ASP A 135 29.90 -11.41 -35.50
C ASP A 135 28.79 -10.35 -35.46
N ASP A 136 27.76 -10.53 -36.29
CA ASP A 136 26.70 -9.54 -36.47
C ASP A 136 25.88 -9.32 -35.18
N GLU A 137 25.59 -10.38 -34.41
CA GLU A 137 24.80 -10.28 -33.17
C GLU A 137 25.58 -9.55 -32.07
N VAL A 138 26.87 -9.85 -31.98
CA VAL A 138 27.77 -9.21 -31.01
C VAL A 138 28.00 -7.76 -31.37
N ASN A 139 28.22 -7.45 -32.66
CA ASN A 139 28.39 -6.07 -33.14
C ASN A 139 27.12 -5.24 -32.88
N GLN A 140 25.94 -5.79 -33.16
CA GLN A 140 24.66 -5.13 -32.86
C GLN A 140 24.50 -4.86 -31.35
N SER A 141 24.86 -5.83 -30.51
CA SER A 141 24.79 -5.70 -29.05
C SER A 141 25.78 -4.66 -28.51
N LEU A 142 27.01 -4.64 -29.05
CA LEU A 142 28.02 -3.65 -28.72
C LEU A 142 27.58 -2.25 -29.15
N THR A 143 27.03 -2.12 -30.35
CA THR A 143 26.46 -0.86 -30.87
C THR A 143 25.33 -0.36 -29.99
N TYR A 144 24.43 -1.25 -29.54
CA TYR A 144 23.38 -0.89 -28.58
C TYR A 144 23.96 -0.37 -27.26
N PHE A 145 24.95 -1.07 -26.70
CA PHE A 145 25.60 -0.66 -25.46
C PHE A 145 26.33 0.69 -25.58
N LEU A 146 27.04 0.92 -26.69
CA LEU A 146 27.70 2.21 -26.95
C LEU A 146 26.68 3.35 -27.08
N ASN A 147 25.53 3.11 -27.71
CA ASN A 147 24.46 4.11 -27.80
C ASN A 147 23.78 4.37 -26.45
N LEU A 148 23.62 3.34 -25.61
CA LEU A 148 23.15 3.50 -24.23
C LEU A 148 24.12 4.41 -23.45
N LEU A 149 25.43 4.12 -23.49
CA LEU A 149 26.46 4.94 -22.85
C LEU A 149 26.45 6.39 -23.38
N LYS A 150 26.29 6.57 -24.70
CA LYS A 150 26.16 7.89 -25.32
C LYS A 150 24.93 8.64 -24.80
N GLY A 151 23.83 7.94 -24.53
CA GLY A 151 22.62 8.50 -23.93
C GLY A 151 22.82 8.97 -22.50
N MET A 152 23.58 8.22 -21.69
CA MET A 152 23.85 8.56 -20.29
C MET A 152 24.65 9.86 -20.10
N SER A 153 25.40 10.28 -21.13
CA SER A 153 26.21 11.50 -21.10
C SER A 153 25.51 12.72 -21.73
N ARG A 154 24.30 12.56 -22.28
CA ARG A 154 23.54 13.68 -22.86
C ARG A 154 22.78 14.38 -21.74
N GLU A 155 22.95 15.70 -21.63
CA GLU A 155 22.14 16.58 -20.78
C GLU A 155 20.68 16.62 -21.25
#